data_AF-A0A1V9YBW6-F1
#
_entry.id   AF-A0A1V9YBW6-F1
#
_cell.length_a   1.000
_cell.length_b   1.000
_cell.length_c   1.000
_cell.angle_alpha   90.00
_cell.angle_beta   90.00
_cell.angle_gamma   90.00
#
_symmetry.space_group_name_H-M   'P 1'
#
loop_
_entity.id
_entity.type
_entity.pdbx_description
1 polymer ?
#
loop_
_entity_poly.entity_id
_entity_poly.type
_entity_poly.pdbx_seq_one_letter_code
_entity_poly.pdbx_strand_id
1 'polypeptide(L)'
;MVELDVPGRYLAARTTWGSTPVYFHNVYGPVDRQERASFYDALPRGFEPSAIHLVGGDFNLPLDERLDASSHRPDLAQGQQACIEWLTALRVVDAWRLHHPFERVMSGPTGSNRIDYVFIDSDAVRQLYQSATYAKNGYGGDHLMHSVTLSTT
;
A
#
# COMPACT_ATOMS: atom_id res chain seq x y z
N MET A 1 20.41 -12.57 4.43
CA MET A 1 19.51 -12.00 5.45
C MET A 1 18.61 -11.05 4.69
N VAL A 2 17.28 -11.18 4.76
CA VAL A 2 16.41 -10.28 3.98
C VAL A 2 16.41 -8.93 4.69
N GLU A 3 16.77 -7.86 3.97
CA GLU A 3 16.79 -6.51 4.53
C GLU A 3 15.35 -6.02 4.74
N LEU A 4 15.03 -5.62 5.97
CA LEU A 4 13.76 -4.98 6.33
C LEU A 4 13.83 -3.45 6.15
N ASP A 5 14.86 -2.98 5.46
CA ASP A 5 15.13 -1.58 5.14
C ASP A 5 15.79 -1.54 3.76
N VAL A 6 15.18 -0.82 2.82
CA VAL A 6 15.83 -0.37 1.59
C VAL A 6 15.95 1.14 1.74
N PRO A 7 17.17 1.70 1.87
CA PRO A 7 17.36 3.09 2.22
C PRO A 7 16.52 4.06 1.37
N GLY A 8 15.67 4.83 2.06
CA GLY A 8 14.80 5.83 1.45
C GLY A 8 13.64 5.27 0.63
N ARG A 9 13.41 3.95 0.60
CA ARG A 9 12.39 3.30 -0.24
C ARG A 9 11.49 2.33 0.50
N TYR A 10 12.00 1.62 1.50
CA TYR A 10 11.23 0.62 2.22
C TYR A 10 11.71 0.53 3.66
N LEU A 11 10.79 0.47 4.61
CA LEU A 11 11.09 0.16 6.00
C LEU A 11 9.98 -0.70 6.58
N ALA A 12 10.33 -1.83 7.18
CA ALA A 12 9.41 -2.65 7.96
C ALA A 12 9.74 -2.56 9.45
N ALA A 13 8.83 -1.98 10.23
CA ALA A 13 8.91 -1.95 11.68
C ALA A 13 8.05 -3.06 12.28
N ARG A 14 8.61 -3.81 13.23
CA ARG A 14 7.93 -4.91 13.93
C ARG A 14 7.49 -4.45 15.32
N THR A 15 6.27 -4.83 15.70
CA THR A 15 5.74 -4.73 17.07
C THR A 15 4.85 -5.93 17.39
N THR A 16 4.11 -5.88 18.49
CA THR A 16 3.14 -6.90 18.90
C THR A 16 1.85 -6.26 19.38
N TRP A 17 0.70 -6.84 19.01
CA TRP A 17 -0.60 -6.60 19.63
C TRP A 17 -0.96 -7.80 20.48
N GLY A 18 -0.82 -7.69 21.80
CA GLY A 18 -0.83 -8.87 22.68
C GLY A 18 0.32 -9.82 22.31
N SER A 19 -0.01 -11.07 21.99
CA SER A 19 0.96 -12.07 21.50
C SER A 19 1.09 -12.11 19.97
N THR A 20 0.28 -11.35 19.23
CA THR A 20 0.25 -11.37 17.77
C THR A 20 1.34 -10.44 17.21
N PRO A 21 2.27 -10.93 16.36
CA PRO A 21 3.23 -10.07 15.67
C PRO A 21 2.52 -9.12 14.69
N VAL A 22 2.98 -7.87 14.63
CA VAL A 22 2.44 -6.86 13.73
C VAL A 22 3.57 -6.15 13.02
N TYR A 23 3.45 -5.99 11.70
CA TYR A 23 4.42 -5.29 10.88
C TYR A 23 3.79 -4.08 10.21
N PHE A 24 4.46 -2.93 10.36
CA PHE A 24 4.19 -1.72 9.61
C PHE A 24 5.23 -1.60 8.51
N HIS A 25 4.79 -1.68 7.26
CA HIS A 25 5.61 -1.51 6.08
C HIS A 25 5.37 -0.11 5.52
N ASN A 26 6.40 0.72 5.51
CA ASN A 26 6.39 2.01 4.83
C ASN A 26 7.08 1.87 3.48
N VAL A 27 6.38 2.23 2.40
CA VAL A 27 6.84 2.09 1.03
C VAL A 27 6.93 3.46 0.37
N TYR A 28 8.07 3.73 -0.25
CA TYR A 28 8.26 4.78 -1.24
C TYR A 28 8.78 4.14 -2.52
N GLY A 29 7.85 3.73 -3.40
CA GLY A 29 8.14 3.02 -4.64
C GLY A 29 9.01 3.84 -5.60
N PRO A 30 9.78 3.19 -6.50
CA PRO A 30 10.63 3.91 -7.46
C PRO A 30 9.84 4.85 -8.38
N VAL A 31 10.38 6.07 -8.54
CA VAL A 31 9.85 7.04 -9.50
C VAL A 31 10.10 6.54 -10.93
N ASP A 32 11.31 6.01 -11.19
CA ASP A 32 11.61 5.35 -12.45
C ASP A 32 10.78 4.07 -12.59
N ARG A 33 10.02 4.01 -13.68
CA ARG A 33 9.13 2.89 -14.00
C ARG A 33 9.88 1.59 -14.23
N GLN A 34 11.10 1.66 -14.76
CA GLN A 34 11.90 0.48 -15.09
C GLN A 34 12.40 -0.24 -13.83
N GLU A 35 12.55 0.46 -12.71
CA GLU A 35 13.03 -0.11 -11.45
C GLU A 35 11.93 -0.80 -10.63
N ARG A 36 10.66 -0.49 -10.90
CA ARG A 36 9.52 -0.89 -10.03
C ARG A 36 9.37 -2.40 -9.90
N ALA A 37 9.43 -3.13 -11.02
CA ALA A 37 9.27 -4.58 -10.99
C ALA A 37 10.34 -5.22 -10.10
N SER A 38 11.62 -4.93 -10.37
CA SER A 38 12.74 -5.42 -9.57
C SER A 38 12.68 -5.01 -8.10
N PHE A 39 12.19 -3.80 -7.82
CA PHE A 39 12.03 -3.31 -6.45
C PHE A 39 11.00 -4.14 -5.68
N TYR A 40 9.77 -4.28 -6.20
CA TYR A 40 8.73 -5.06 -5.52
C TYR A 40 9.07 -6.55 -5.44
N ASP A 41 9.75 -7.09 -6.45
CA ASP A 41 10.22 -8.47 -6.45
C ASP A 41 11.22 -8.75 -5.32
N ALA A 42 12.07 -7.78 -4.99
CA ALA A 42 13.08 -7.91 -3.95
C ALA A 42 12.52 -7.77 -2.52
N LEU A 43 11.29 -7.29 -2.34
CA LEU A 43 10.73 -7.05 -1.00
C LEU A 43 10.50 -8.36 -0.23
N PRO A 44 10.67 -8.35 1.11
CA PRO A 44 10.50 -9.52 1.96
C PRO A 44 9.09 -10.09 1.87
N ARG A 45 9.01 -11.43 1.90
CA ARG A 45 7.76 -12.22 1.95
C ARG A 45 7.72 -13.21 3.12
N GLY A 46 8.88 -13.51 3.71
CA GLY A 46 9.01 -14.47 4.81
C GLY A 46 8.82 -13.79 6.15
N PHE A 47 7.60 -13.84 6.68
CA PHE A 47 7.23 -13.36 8.02
C PHE A 47 6.60 -14.48 8.84
N GLU A 48 6.40 -14.26 10.14
CA GLU A 48 5.70 -15.23 10.99
C GLU A 48 4.29 -15.51 10.43
N PRO A 49 3.84 -16.78 10.39
CA PRO A 49 2.54 -17.13 9.77
C PRO A 49 1.32 -16.43 10.38
N SER A 50 1.39 -16.04 11.66
CA SER A 50 0.33 -15.34 12.38
C SER A 50 0.49 -13.81 12.37
N ALA A 51 1.47 -13.28 11.64
CA ALA A 51 1.72 -11.85 11.60
C ALA A 51 0.58 -11.10 10.89
N ILE A 52 0.22 -9.94 11.45
CA ILE A 52 -0.65 -8.95 10.81
C ILE A 52 0.22 -7.93 10.10
N HIS A 53 -0.11 -7.63 8.86
CA HIS A 53 0.61 -6.68 8.03
C HIS A 53 -0.23 -5.42 7.78
N LEU A 54 0.38 -4.25 7.99
CA LEU A 54 -0.14 -2.96 7.55
C LEU A 54 0.91 -2.36 6.60
N VAL A 55 0.55 -2.19 5.34
CA VAL A 55 1.45 -1.70 4.29
C VAL A 55 0.92 -0.37 3.79
N GLY A 56 1.70 0.69 3.94
CA GLY A 56 1.30 2.02 3.49
C GLY A 56 2.42 2.81 2.85
N GLY A 57 2.05 3.87 2.15
CA GLY A 57 2.98 4.84 1.57
C GLY A 57 2.65 5.17 0.12
N ASP A 58 3.61 5.76 -0.58
CA ASP A 58 3.52 6.13 -2.00
C ASP A 58 4.16 5.03 -2.85
N PHE A 59 3.34 4.32 -3.61
CA PHE A 59 3.78 3.22 -4.47
C PHE A 59 4.25 3.70 -5.84
N ASN A 60 4.10 4.98 -6.16
CA ASN A 60 4.42 5.57 -7.46
C ASN A 60 3.73 4.90 -8.67
N LEU A 61 2.76 3.99 -8.46
CA LEU A 61 1.99 3.32 -9.50
C LEU A 61 0.51 3.19 -9.10
N PRO A 62 -0.42 3.36 -10.06
CA PRO A 62 -1.82 2.99 -9.87
C PRO A 62 -1.97 1.48 -9.96
N LEU A 63 -2.84 0.88 -9.13
CA LEU A 63 -3.14 -0.55 -9.18
C LEU A 63 -4.32 -0.89 -10.11
N ASP A 64 -5.35 -0.05 -10.15
CA ASP A 64 -6.45 -0.19 -11.10
C ASP A 64 -6.29 0.83 -12.25
N GLU A 65 -6.03 0.35 -13.46
CA GLU A 65 -5.78 1.24 -14.62
C GLU A 65 -6.97 2.13 -15.00
N ARG A 66 -8.19 1.79 -14.59
CA ARG A 66 -9.42 2.53 -14.90
C ARG A 66 -9.82 3.47 -13.77
N LEU A 67 -9.67 3.04 -12.53
CA LEU A 67 -10.14 3.76 -11.36
C LEU A 67 -9.04 4.58 -10.69
N ASP A 68 -7.80 4.11 -10.74
CA ASP A 68 -6.64 4.74 -10.10
C ASP A 68 -5.82 5.59 -11.05
N ALA A 69 -6.17 5.62 -12.33
CA ALA A 69 -5.47 6.44 -13.33
C ALA A 69 -6.45 7.27 -14.16
N SER A 70 -5.96 8.41 -14.64
CA SER A 70 -6.67 9.25 -15.61
C SER A 70 -6.39 8.86 -17.06
N SER A 71 -5.39 8.02 -17.28
CA SER A 71 -5.02 7.50 -18.59
C SER A 71 -4.51 6.08 -18.46
N HIS A 72 -4.84 5.24 -19.44
CA HIS A 72 -4.33 3.87 -19.50
C HIS A 72 -2.82 3.90 -19.81
N ARG A 73 -2.05 3.08 -19.08
CA ARG A 73 -0.58 3.09 -19.07
C ARG A 73 -0.03 1.67 -19.07
N PRO A 74 0.00 1.00 -20.24
CA PRO A 74 0.46 -0.38 -20.34
C PRO A 74 1.94 -0.56 -19.98
N ASP A 75 2.72 0.53 -20.00
CA ASP A 75 4.11 0.58 -19.55
C ASP A 75 4.28 0.29 -18.04
N LEU A 76 3.19 0.24 -17.27
CA LEU A 76 3.20 -0.01 -15.83
C LEU A 76 2.93 -1.47 -15.45
N ALA A 77 2.53 -2.32 -16.40
CA ALA A 77 2.01 -3.65 -16.12
C ALA A 77 2.97 -4.54 -15.33
N GLN A 78 4.27 -4.51 -15.65
CA GLN A 78 5.27 -5.33 -14.94
C GLN A 78 5.44 -4.89 -13.48
N GLY A 79 5.52 -3.57 -13.24
CA GLY A 79 5.61 -3.03 -11.88
C GLY A 79 4.35 -3.27 -11.06
N GLN A 80 3.17 -3.15 -11.68
CA GLN A 80 1.89 -3.49 -11.07
C GLN A 80 1.82 -4.96 -10.67
N GLN A 81 2.20 -5.86 -11.58
CA GLN A 81 2.17 -7.29 -11.33
C GLN A 81 3.08 -7.66 -10.14
N ALA A 82 4.34 -7.22 -10.14
CA ALA A 82 5.26 -7.49 -9.03
C ALA A 82 4.76 -6.93 -7.69
N CYS A 83 4.17 -5.73 -7.71
CA CYS A 83 3.54 -5.13 -6.53
C CYS A 83 2.36 -5.96 -6.02
N ILE A 84 1.45 -6.38 -6.89
CA ILE A 84 0.29 -7.21 -6.55
C ILE A 84 0.73 -8.57 -5.99
N GLU A 85 1.74 -9.20 -6.59
CA GLU A 85 2.29 -10.47 -6.10
C GLU A 85 2.89 -10.32 -4.70
N TRP A 86 3.60 -9.21 -4.44
CA TRP A 86 4.12 -8.91 -3.11
C TRP A 86 3.01 -8.67 -2.07
N LEU A 87 2.04 -7.81 -2.38
CA LEU A 87 0.89 -7.55 -1.50
C LEU A 87 0.08 -8.83 -1.22
N THR A 88 -0.09 -9.68 -2.24
CA THR A 88 -0.76 -10.98 -2.13
C THR A 88 -0.01 -11.92 -1.19
N ALA A 89 1.33 -11.96 -1.26
CA ALA A 89 2.15 -12.77 -0.36
C ALA A 89 1.99 -12.34 1.12
N LEU A 90 1.68 -11.07 1.37
CA LEU A 90 1.41 -10.54 2.72
C LEU A 90 -0.06 -10.66 3.15
N ARG A 91 -0.95 -11.16 2.27
CA ARG A 91 -2.41 -11.28 2.50
C ARG A 91 -3.08 -9.94 2.83
N VAL A 92 -2.56 -8.84 2.30
CA VAL A 92 -3.11 -7.50 2.53
C VAL A 92 -4.05 -7.07 1.41
N VAL A 93 -5.07 -6.29 1.75
CA VAL A 93 -6.09 -5.79 0.83
C VAL A 93 -6.24 -4.27 0.93
N ASP A 94 -6.67 -3.64 -0.16
CA ASP A 94 -7.01 -2.21 -0.19
C ASP A 94 -8.37 -2.00 0.47
N ALA A 95 -8.37 -1.63 1.75
CA ALA A 95 -9.59 -1.38 2.51
C ALA A 95 -10.46 -0.29 1.87
N TRP A 96 -9.85 0.77 1.31
CA TRP A 96 -10.61 1.82 0.63
C TRP A 96 -11.34 1.26 -0.58
N ARG A 97 -10.66 0.51 -1.45
CA ARG A 97 -11.29 -0.04 -2.67
C ARG A 97 -12.40 -1.05 -2.35
N LEU A 98 -12.28 -1.82 -1.28
CA LEU A 98 -13.34 -2.74 -0.84
C LEU A 98 -14.64 -2.00 -0.48
N HIS A 99 -14.54 -0.85 0.17
CA HIS A 99 -15.69 -0.06 0.61
C HIS A 99 -16.14 1.02 -0.39
N HIS A 100 -15.28 1.36 -1.36
CA HIS A 100 -15.50 2.34 -2.42
C HIS A 100 -15.19 1.74 -3.81
N PRO A 101 -15.88 0.67 -4.24
CA PRO A 101 -15.46 -0.16 -5.37
C PRO A 101 -15.39 0.57 -6.70
N PHE A 102 -16.19 1.62 -6.89
CA PHE A 102 -16.28 2.36 -8.15
C PHE A 102 -15.81 3.80 -8.06
N GLU A 103 -15.46 4.27 -6.86
CA GLU A 103 -15.06 5.65 -6.67
C GLU A 103 -13.64 5.87 -7.21
N ARG A 104 -13.43 7.08 -7.74
CA ARG A 104 -12.14 7.55 -8.23
C ARG A 104 -11.63 8.61 -7.28
N VAL A 105 -10.42 8.42 -6.80
CA VAL A 105 -9.67 9.39 -6.00
C VAL A 105 -8.24 9.40 -6.50
N MET A 106 -7.67 10.59 -6.68
CA MET A 106 -6.30 10.75 -7.17
C MET A 106 -5.47 11.37 -6.05
N SER A 107 -4.50 10.63 -5.55
CA SER A 107 -3.69 11.01 -4.39
C SER A 107 -2.34 11.62 -4.77
N GLY A 108 -1.84 11.35 -5.98
CA GLY A 108 -0.58 11.90 -6.45
C GLY A 108 -0.63 13.41 -6.76
N PRO A 109 0.55 14.03 -6.95
CA PRO A 109 0.70 15.48 -6.91
C PRO A 109 0.08 16.19 -8.12
N THR A 110 -0.05 15.49 -9.25
CA THR A 110 -0.70 16.00 -10.46
C THR A 110 -2.21 15.80 -10.46
N GLY A 111 -2.77 15.17 -9.42
CA GLY A 111 -4.18 14.76 -9.37
C GLY A 111 -4.57 13.78 -10.49
N SER A 112 -3.60 13.10 -11.10
CA SER A 112 -3.85 12.20 -12.25
C SER A 112 -3.97 10.74 -11.88
N ASN A 113 -3.38 10.32 -10.75
CA ASN A 113 -3.34 8.93 -10.32
C ASN A 113 -3.56 8.80 -8.81
N ARG A 114 -4.12 7.67 -8.38
CA ARG A 114 -4.02 7.15 -7.00
C ARG A 114 -2.72 6.37 -6.90
N ILE A 115 -1.82 6.80 -6.03
CA ILE A 115 -0.51 6.15 -5.83
C ILE A 115 -0.17 5.97 -4.35
N ASP A 116 -0.82 6.72 -3.47
CA ASP A 116 -0.75 6.54 -2.02
C ASP A 116 -1.82 5.55 -1.55
N TYR A 117 -1.39 4.48 -0.87
CA TYR A 117 -2.26 3.39 -0.43
C TYR A 117 -2.00 3.00 1.04
N VAL A 118 -2.99 2.38 1.66
CA VAL A 118 -2.88 1.68 2.95
C VAL A 118 -3.58 0.33 2.80
N PHE A 119 -2.79 -0.72 2.62
CA PHE A 119 -3.23 -2.10 2.60
C PHE A 119 -3.10 -2.71 3.99
N ILE A 120 -4.09 -3.53 4.36
CA ILE A 120 -4.15 -4.13 5.70
C ILE A 120 -4.48 -5.62 5.51
N ASP A 121 -3.95 -6.46 6.40
CA ASP A 121 -4.28 -7.88 6.48
C ASP A 121 -5.79 -8.12 6.32
N SER A 122 -6.15 -9.05 5.44
CA SER A 122 -7.54 -9.30 5.06
C SER A 122 -8.46 -9.62 6.24
N ASP A 123 -7.97 -10.36 7.23
CA ASP A 123 -8.76 -10.75 8.39
C ASP A 123 -8.92 -9.57 9.35
N ALA A 124 -7.87 -8.75 9.51
CA ALA A 124 -7.94 -7.52 10.28
C ALA A 124 -8.94 -6.51 9.69
N VAL A 125 -8.94 -6.32 8.36
CA VAL A 125 -9.95 -5.48 7.68
C VAL A 125 -11.35 -6.02 7.95
N ARG A 126 -11.57 -7.32 7.74
CA ARG A 126 -12.89 -7.94 7.93
C ARG A 126 -13.45 -7.75 9.34
N GLN A 127 -12.59 -7.77 10.36
CA GLN A 127 -13.00 -7.76 11.77
C GLN A 127 -13.03 -6.36 12.38
N LEU A 128 -12.15 -5.47 11.95
CA LEU A 128 -11.87 -4.22 12.66
C LEU A 128 -12.10 -2.97 11.81
N TYR A 129 -12.37 -3.09 10.51
CA TYR A 129 -12.55 -1.92 9.66
C TYR A 129 -13.71 -1.05 10.15
N GLN A 130 -13.41 0.23 10.36
CA GLN A 130 -14.40 1.25 10.69
C GLN A 130 -14.59 2.24 9.54
N SER A 131 -13.49 2.81 9.04
CA SER A 131 -13.52 3.79 7.95
C SER A 131 -12.18 3.94 7.25
N ALA A 132 -12.21 4.48 6.04
CA ALA A 132 -11.03 4.94 5.33
C ALA A 132 -11.34 6.31 4.71
N THR A 133 -10.32 7.16 4.56
CA THR A 133 -10.47 8.50 3.97
C THR A 133 -9.25 8.89 3.14
N TYR A 134 -9.49 9.76 2.16
CA TYR A 134 -8.47 10.59 1.53
C TYR A 134 -8.77 12.05 1.85
N ALA A 135 -7.77 12.79 2.32
CA ALA A 135 -7.91 14.20 2.69
C ALA A 135 -6.70 15.01 2.21
N LYS A 136 -6.86 16.34 2.10
CA LYS A 136 -5.72 17.22 1.84
C LYS A 136 -4.67 17.05 2.94
N ASN A 137 -3.41 16.89 2.54
CA ASN A 137 -2.32 16.75 3.48
C ASN A 137 -2.12 18.05 4.30
N GLY A 138 -2.26 17.94 5.62
CA GLY A 138 -2.06 19.04 6.56
C GLY A 138 -0.59 19.31 6.94
N TYR A 139 0.33 18.47 6.49
CA TYR A 139 1.75 18.46 6.89
C TYR A 139 2.70 18.96 5.79
N GLY A 140 2.18 19.60 4.75
CA GLY A 140 2.99 20.30 3.74
C GLY A 140 3.45 19.47 2.54
N GLY A 141 2.85 18.29 2.28
CA GLY A 141 3.04 17.52 1.05
C GLY A 141 2.02 17.87 -0.05
N ASP A 142 2.37 17.63 -1.30
CA ASP A 142 1.55 17.80 -2.50
C ASP A 142 0.65 16.60 -2.82
N HIS A 143 0.81 15.49 -2.09
CA HIS A 143 -0.08 14.32 -2.15
C HIS A 143 -1.29 14.47 -1.21
N LEU A 144 -2.35 13.68 -1.46
CA LEU A 144 -3.40 13.45 -0.47
C LEU A 144 -2.90 12.55 0.66
N MET A 145 -3.39 12.79 1.87
CA MET A 145 -3.25 11.88 2.99
C MET A 145 -4.31 10.77 2.89
N HIS A 146 -3.86 9.52 2.94
CA HIS A 146 -4.75 8.38 3.11
C HIS A 146 -4.71 7.86 4.55
N SER A 147 -5.89 7.70 5.15
CA SER A 147 -6.05 7.18 6.51
C SER A 147 -7.03 6.02 6.53
N VAL A 148 -6.77 5.03 7.38
CA VAL A 148 -7.69 3.93 7.67
C VAL A 148 -7.80 3.78 9.18
N THR A 149 -9.03 3.66 9.67
CA THR A 149 -9.36 3.47 11.08
C THR A 149 -9.78 2.02 11.31
N LEU A 150 -9.08 1.36 12.22
CA LEU A 150 -9.42 0.04 12.75
C LEU A 150 -9.86 0.19 14.20
N SER A 151 -10.98 -0.43 14.59
CA SER A 151 -11.50 -0.36 15.94
C SER A 151 -12.26 -1.63 16.32
N THR A 152 -12.17 -2.01 17.60
CA THR A 152 -13.12 -2.94 18.22
C THR A 152 -14.30 -2.13 18.74
N THR A 153 -15.50 -2.38 18.22
CA THR A 153 -16.75 -1.85 18.80
C THR A 153 -16.91 -2.22 20.27
#